data_AF-A0A8T3XD36-F1
#
_entry.id   AF-A0A8T3XD36-F1
#
_cell.length_a   1.000
_cell.length_b   1.000
_cell.length_c   1.000
_cell.angle_alpha   90.00
_cell.angle_beta   90.00
_cell.angle_gamma   90.00
#
_symmetry.space_group_name_H-M   'P 1'
#
loop_
_entity.id
_entity.type
_entity.pdbx_description
1 polymer ?
#
loop_
_entity_poly.entity_id
_entity_poly.type
_entity_poly.pdbx_seq_one_letter_code
_entity_poly.pdbx_strand_id
1 'polypeptide(L)'
;MAGQAWMLIVLIVIIVIVVLKVVNKKQSAAVKLTVILFLFLMATVGYVIVTKDVNLTSPDGIVYAGKVYVNWLGNIFKNIGKVSSFAINQNWAINSTNITAP
;
A
#
# COMPACT_ATOMS: atom_id res chain seq x y z
N MET A 1 -20.08 1.28 17.91
CA MET A 1 -18.96 1.78 17.07
C MET A 1 -18.25 0.67 16.27
N ALA A 2 -18.03 -0.54 16.80
CA ALA A 2 -17.39 -1.62 16.03
C ALA A 2 -18.28 -2.23 14.91
N GLY A 3 -19.60 -2.38 15.12
CA GLY A 3 -20.49 -3.04 14.15
C GLY A 3 -20.66 -2.32 12.80
N GLN A 4 -20.58 -0.99 12.78
CA GLN A 4 -20.63 -0.20 11.54
C GLN A 4 -19.34 -0.35 10.71
N ALA A 5 -18.18 -0.45 11.37
CA ALA A 5 -16.90 -0.69 10.70
C ALA A 5 -16.87 -2.09 10.05
N TRP A 6 -17.36 -3.12 10.75
CA TRP A 6 -17.47 -4.47 10.20
C TRP A 6 -18.44 -4.56 9.02
N MET A 7 -19.57 -3.83 9.05
CA MET A 7 -20.50 -3.76 7.92
C MET A 7 -19.87 -3.09 6.69
N LEU A 8 -19.12 -2.00 6.87
CA LEU A 8 -18.41 -1.34 5.76
C LEU A 8 -17.36 -2.25 5.13
N ILE A 9 -16.60 -2.98 5.95
CA ILE A 9 -15.59 -3.93 5.47
C ILE A 9 -16.27 -5.05 4.68
N VAL A 10 -17.36 -5.62 5.19
CA VAL A 10 -18.12 -6.68 4.50
C VAL A 10 -18.70 -6.17 3.18
N LEU A 11 -19.23 -4.95 3.15
CA LEU A 11 -19.75 -4.33 1.93
C LEU A 11 -18.67 -4.17 0.86
N ILE A 12 -17.47 -3.70 1.25
CA ILE A 12 -16.32 -3.54 0.35
C ILE A 12 -15.89 -4.92 -0.21
N VAL A 13 -15.81 -5.94 0.64
CA VAL A 13 -15.45 -7.31 0.21
C VAL A 13 -16.47 -7.86 -0.79
N ILE A 14 -17.76 -7.60 -0.59
CA ILE A 14 -18.83 -8.01 -1.52
C ILE A 14 -18.67 -7.31 -2.87
N ILE A 15 -18.45 -5.98 -2.88
CA ILE A 15 -18.26 -5.21 -4.12
C ILE A 15 -17.06 -5.77 -4.90
N VAL A 16 -15.96 -6.08 -4.21
CA VAL A 16 -14.77 -6.69 -4.80
C VAL A 16 -15.09 -8.03 -5.47
N ILE A 17 -15.80 -8.93 -4.78
CA ILE A 17 -16.16 -10.24 -5.32
C ILE A 17 -17.06 -10.10 -6.54
N VAL A 18 -18.02 -9.17 -6.52
CA VAL A 18 -18.91 -8.89 -7.65
C VAL A 18 -18.11 -8.40 -8.85
N VAL A 19 -17.20 -7.44 -8.66
CA VAL A 19 -16.33 -6.93 -9.75
C VAL A 19 -15.49 -8.06 -10.34
N LEU A 20 -14.87 -8.89 -9.50
CA LEU A 20 -14.07 -10.04 -9.96
C LEU A 20 -14.90 -11.06 -10.77
N LYS A 21 -16.17 -11.24 -10.41
CA LYS A 21 -17.08 -12.19 -11.08
C LYS A 21 -17.63 -11.67 -12.41
N VAL A 22 -17.78 -10.35 -12.55
CA VAL A 22 -18.36 -9.69 -13.74
C VAL A 22 -17.33 -9.52 -14.88
N VAL A 23 -16.03 -9.62 -14.59
CA VAL A 23 -14.99 -9.28 -15.57
C VAL A 23 -14.67 -10.42 -16.53
N ASN A 24 -14.74 -10.12 -17.83
CA ASN A 24 -14.38 -11.02 -18.92
C ASN A 24 -12.88 -11.39 -18.93
N LYS A 25 -12.58 -12.64 -19.34
CA LYS A 25 -11.23 -13.25 -19.33
C LYS A 25 -10.14 -12.40 -19.98
N LYS A 26 -10.45 -11.62 -21.03
CA LYS A 26 -9.49 -10.81 -21.80
C LYS A 26 -8.91 -9.61 -21.02
N GLN A 27 -9.62 -9.09 -20.02
CA GLN A 27 -9.16 -8.01 -19.14
C GLN A 27 -8.99 -8.47 -17.68
N SER A 28 -9.09 -9.77 -17.42
CA SER A 28 -9.12 -10.32 -16.07
C SER A 28 -7.88 -9.97 -15.24
N ALA A 29 -6.69 -9.89 -15.84
CA ALA A 29 -5.46 -9.51 -15.14
C ALA A 29 -5.46 -8.03 -14.72
N ALA A 30 -5.79 -7.11 -15.64
CA ALA A 30 -5.83 -5.69 -15.36
C ALA A 30 -6.88 -5.35 -14.30
N VAL A 31 -8.05 -6.00 -14.34
CA VAL A 31 -9.09 -5.77 -13.33
C VAL A 31 -8.74 -6.39 -11.99
N LYS A 32 -8.17 -7.60 -11.96
CA LYS A 32 -7.63 -8.17 -10.70
C LYS A 32 -6.59 -7.24 -10.08
N LEU A 33 -5.66 -6.72 -10.88
CA LEU A 33 -4.66 -5.77 -10.41
C LEU A 33 -5.31 -4.49 -9.89
N THR A 34 -6.28 -3.94 -10.61
CA THR A 34 -7.01 -2.72 -10.21
C THR A 34 -7.76 -2.93 -8.90
N VAL A 35 -8.41 -4.08 -8.72
CA VAL A 35 -9.12 -4.44 -7.49
C VAL A 35 -8.16 -4.58 -6.31
N ILE A 36 -7.02 -5.25 -6.51
CA ILE A 36 -5.98 -5.37 -5.49
C ILE A 36 -5.42 -3.99 -5.13
N LEU A 37 -5.14 -3.16 -6.13
CA LEU A 37 -4.62 -1.80 -5.93
C LEU A 37 -5.64 -0.94 -5.19
N PHE A 38 -6.92 -1.04 -5.55
CA PHE A 38 -8.01 -0.32 -4.89
C PHE A 38 -8.15 -0.73 -3.42
N LEU A 39 -8.16 -2.04 -3.14
CA LEU A 39 -8.20 -2.55 -1.77
C LEU A 39 -6.99 -2.09 -0.95
N PHE A 40 -5.80 -2.14 -1.55
CA PHE A 40 -4.58 -1.66 -0.93
C PHE A 40 -4.65 -0.16 -0.61
N LEU A 41 -5.11 0.67 -1.54
CA LEU A 41 -5.28 2.11 -1.33
C LEU A 41 -6.31 2.39 -0.22
N MET A 42 -7.47 1.72 -0.22
CA MET A 42 -8.47 1.88 0.84
C MET A 42 -7.92 1.48 2.22
N ALA A 43 -7.26 0.32 2.32
CA ALA A 43 -6.70 -0.16 3.57
C ALA A 43 -5.63 0.80 4.12
N THR A 44 -4.78 1.32 3.24
CA THR A 44 -3.71 2.27 3.63
C THR A 44 -4.27 3.65 4.01
N VAL A 45 -5.31 4.14 3.33
CA VAL A 45 -6.04 5.35 3.75
C VAL A 45 -6.57 5.18 5.17
N GLY A 46 -7.24 4.07 5.45
CA GLY A 46 -7.74 3.75 6.79
C GLY A 46 -6.63 3.69 7.84
N TYR A 47 -5.53 3.01 7.54
CA TYR A 47 -4.35 2.94 8.41
C TYR A 47 -3.78 4.33 8.72
N VAL A 48 -3.61 5.19 7.71
CA VAL A 48 -3.07 6.54 7.88
C VAL A 48 -4.00 7.42 8.72
N ILE A 49 -5.30 7.38 8.46
CA ILE A 49 -6.30 8.16 9.21
C ILE A 49 -6.28 7.78 10.70
N VAL A 50 -6.28 6.48 11.01
CA VAL A 50 -6.26 5.98 12.39
C VAL A 50 -4.93 6.33 13.08
N THR A 51 -3.80 6.18 12.38
CA THR A 51 -2.46 6.43 12.96
C THR A 51 -2.18 7.93 13.16
N LYS A 52 -2.80 8.79 12.34
CA LYS A 52 -2.60 10.26 12.37
C LYS A 52 -3.76 11.01 13.02
N ASP A 53 -4.69 10.27 13.63
CA ASP A 53 -5.87 10.79 14.34
C ASP A 53 -6.62 11.87 13.53
N VAL A 54 -6.84 11.58 12.25
CA VAL A 54 -7.46 12.55 11.34
C VAL A 54 -8.97 12.55 11.50
N ASN A 55 -9.53 13.70 11.88
CA ASN A 55 -10.97 13.87 11.94
C ASN A 55 -11.57 14.04 10.53
N LEU A 56 -12.44 13.13 10.10
CA LEU A 56 -13.11 13.18 8.79
C LEU A 56 -14.50 13.83 8.83
N THR A 57 -14.95 14.32 9.99
CA THR A 57 -16.30 14.89 10.14
C THR A 57 -16.43 16.32 9.64
N SER A 58 -15.30 16.99 9.36
CA SER A 58 -15.28 18.35 8.81
C SER A 58 -14.69 18.38 7.40
N PRO A 59 -15.13 19.32 6.55
CA PRO A 59 -14.54 19.54 5.22
C PRO A 59 -13.03 19.78 5.28
N ASP A 60 -12.56 20.57 6.25
CA ASP A 60 -11.12 20.81 6.46
C ASP A 60 -10.37 19.54 6.84
N GLY A 61 -11.01 18.68 7.64
CA GLY A 61 -10.50 17.38 8.02
C GLY A 61 -10.28 16.43 6.83
N ILE A 62 -11.18 16.47 5.84
CA ILE A 62 -11.05 15.71 4.59
C ILE A 62 -9.86 16.22 3.75
N VAL A 63 -9.71 17.55 3.63
CA VAL A 63 -8.57 18.15 2.92
C VAL A 63 -7.25 17.80 3.61
N TYR A 64 -7.24 17.86 4.94
CA TYR A 64 -6.07 17.47 5.75
C TYR A 64 -5.74 15.98 5.58
N ALA A 65 -6.75 15.10 5.62
CA ALA A 65 -6.57 13.66 5.36
C ALA A 65 -5.91 13.39 4.01
N GLY A 66 -6.36 14.08 2.95
CA GLY A 66 -5.77 13.98 1.62
C GLY A 66 -4.28 14.38 1.61
N LYS A 67 -3.94 15.51 2.23
CA LYS A 67 -2.54 15.97 2.34
C LYS A 67 -1.67 14.97 3.10
N VAL A 68 -2.17 14.46 4.23
CA VAL A 68 -1.46 13.47 5.05
C VAL A 68 -1.24 12.18 4.28
N TYR A 69 -2.25 11.68 3.57
CA TYR A 69 -2.15 10.46 2.76
C TYR A 69 -1.14 10.60 1.61
N VAL A 70 -1.19 11.70 0.86
CA VAL A 70 -0.24 11.97 -0.24
C VAL A 70 1.20 12.10 0.29
N ASN A 71 1.41 12.77 1.43
CA ASN A 71 2.72 12.86 2.05
C ASN A 71 3.24 11.49 2.50
N TRP A 72 2.39 10.68 3.15
CA TRP A 72 2.73 9.32 3.54
C TRP A 72 3.12 8.46 2.32
N LEU A 73 2.35 8.53 1.24
CA LEU A 73 2.63 7.83 -0.01
C LEU A 73 3.96 8.29 -0.63
N GLY A 74 4.23 9.60 -0.65
CA GLY A 74 5.50 10.15 -1.12
C GLY A 74 6.70 9.67 -0.31
N ASN A 75 6.55 9.48 1.00
CA ASN A 75 7.62 8.95 1.85
C ASN A 75 7.91 7.48 1.58
N ILE A 76 6.94 6.68 1.11
CA ILE A 76 7.19 5.31 0.66
C ILE A 76 8.18 5.30 -0.50
N PHE A 77 7.96 6.13 -1.53
CA PHE A 77 8.88 6.20 -2.67
C PHE A 77 10.28 6.66 -2.27
N LYS A 78 10.40 7.61 -1.33
CA LYS A 78 11.69 8.01 -0.77
C LYS A 78 12.38 6.85 -0.05
N ASN A 79 11.63 6.04 0.71
CA ASN A 79 12.17 4.90 1.42
C ASN A 79 12.60 3.77 0.46
N ILE A 80 11.82 3.51 -0.59
CA ILE A 80 12.21 2.58 -1.66
C ILE A 80 13.54 3.03 -2.27
N GLY A 81 13.66 4.31 -2.64
CA GLY A 81 14.91 4.86 -3.18
C GLY A 81 16.10 4.68 -2.24
N LYS A 82 15.91 4.91 -0.93
CA LYS A 82 16.95 4.66 0.09
C LYS A 82 17.36 3.19 0.17
N VAL A 83 16.39 2.27 0.21
CA VAL A 83 16.66 0.82 0.29
C VAL A 83 17.35 0.34 -0.98
N SER A 84 16.88 0.76 -2.15
CA SER A 84 17.51 0.42 -3.43
C SER A 84 18.93 0.98 -3.54
N SER A 85 19.14 2.23 -3.15
CA SER A 85 20.48 2.85 -3.14
C SER A 85 21.41 2.14 -2.16
N PHE A 86 20.92 1.78 -0.96
CA PHE A 86 21.67 1.01 0.01
C PHE A 86 22.11 -0.33 -0.57
N ALA A 87 21.20 -1.07 -1.22
CA ALA A 87 21.52 -2.35 -1.83
C ALA A 87 22.55 -2.23 -2.97
N ILE A 88 22.47 -1.19 -3.80
CA ILE A 88 23.44 -0.97 -4.89
C ILE A 88 24.83 -0.62 -4.35
N ASN A 89 24.90 0.16 -3.27
CA ASN A 89 26.16 0.58 -2.65
C ASN A 89 26.81 -0.52 -1.80
N GLN A 90 26.15 -1.65 -1.60
CA GLN A 90 26.71 -2.75 -0.83
C GLN A 90 27.83 -3.43 -1.64
N ASN A 91 28.96 -3.70 -0.98
CA ASN A 91 30.03 -4.49 -1.60
C ASN A 91 29.58 -5.96 -1.68
N TRP A 92 29.11 -6.36 -2.85
CA TRP A 92 28.71 -7.75 -3.15
C TRP A 92 29.88 -8.64 -3.54
N ALA A 93 31.12 -8.12 -3.55
CA ALA A 93 32.28 -8.93 -3.84
C ALA A 93 32.40 -10.05 -2.80
N ILE A 94 32.48 -11.28 -3.30
CA ILE A 94 32.88 -12.42 -2.47
C ILE A 94 34.31 -12.13 -2.04
N ASN A 95 34.52 -11.92 -0.73
CA ASN A 95 35.86 -11.87 -0.18
C ASN A 95 36.54 -13.19 -0.55
N SER A 96 37.41 -13.16 -1.56
CA SER A 96 38.34 -14.23 -1.82
C SER A 96 39.30 -14.25 -0.63
N THR A 97 38.93 -14.99 0.41
CA THR A 97 39.87 -15.45 1.43
C THR A 97 40.93 -16.22 0.65
N ASN A 98 42.09 -15.59 0.45
CA ASN A 98 43.26 -16.27 -0.08
C ASN A 98 43.55 -17.42 0.87
N ILE A 99 43.12 -18.62 0.49
CA ILE A 99 43.54 -19.86 1.13
C ILE A 99 44.98 -20.03 0.67
N THR A 100 45.92 -19.42 1.37
CA THR A 100 47.33 -19.82 1.30
C THR A 100 47.38 -21.27 1.77
N ALA A 101 47.47 -22.17 0.79
CA ALA A 101 47.78 -23.57 1.04
C ALA A 101 49.19 -23.68 1.69
N PRO A 102 49.37 -24.61 2.65
CA PRO A 102 50.62 -24.78 3.39
C PRO A 102 51.80 -25.23 2.52
#